data_AF-A0A4R1CHZ6-F1
#
_entry.id   AF-A0A4R1CHZ6-F1
#
_cell.length_a   1.000
_cell.length_b   1.000
_cell.length_c   1.000
_cell.angle_alpha   90.00
_cell.angle_beta   90.00
_cell.angle_gamma   90.00
#
_symmetry.space_group_name_H-M   'P 1'
#
loop_
_entity.id
_entity.type
_entity.pdbx_description
1 polymer ?
#
loop_
_entity_poly.entity_id
_entity_poly.type
_entity_poly.pdbx_seq_one_letter_code
_entity_poly.pdbx_strand_id
1 'polypeptide(L)'
;MERAIDGLLRFADHRPSTADLLLERAMKTEYYGECPYSAVRTLTLAWLTPRKRVLDGDWRVVLGQAILPTQAALPESFVGAIGRRLSGVAHAVREGGQGSLALPSRADFTLDADELNRRVELAGRSRSILELELTIALLRIPPSARSGVMIPRSLRKSAAVAQAQRANHPGWLREVASYQRMSWEPERRVATFRDVKGSEGHAGAGIFARSSPAATAEPESAYGEYEPHFEQTLGLGAALLPHDHDVLAAHAHPYLHRDLRKDRACSVQVIDAIARARTVNGSPSSSALVLALAAKDARSRTAAQDAILDLARHGVLDGKELGRQAALLLADDIVIGKRISDGLAECTRGNDAAVPHVLHALREIVAVLPGRRDAGAFLEVAAVLAERTGTTIELPVAFRELATGKSSSMLAKAARRLMR
;
A
#
# COMPACT_ATOMS: atom_id res chain seq x y z
N MET A 1 8.22 -15.14 0.65
CA MET A 1 9.14 -14.78 1.76
C MET A 1 8.75 -15.42 3.09
N GLU A 2 7.54 -15.21 3.65
CA GLU A 2 7.13 -15.80 4.95
C GLU A 2 7.14 -17.34 4.97
N ARG A 3 6.73 -18.01 3.87
CA ARG A 3 6.93 -19.47 3.73
C ARG A 3 8.39 -19.88 3.54
N ALA A 4 9.23 -19.00 2.98
CA ALA A 4 10.67 -19.24 2.91
C ALA A 4 11.31 -19.05 4.29
N ILE A 5 10.84 -18.09 5.10
CA ILE A 5 11.16 -17.94 6.52
C ILE A 5 10.75 -19.20 7.27
N ASP A 6 9.56 -19.77 7.03
CA ASP A 6 9.13 -21.04 7.63
C ASP A 6 9.94 -22.27 7.15
N GLY A 7 10.27 -22.34 5.86
CA GLY A 7 11.18 -23.36 5.34
C GLY A 7 12.59 -23.25 5.95
N LEU A 8 13.09 -22.03 6.13
CA LEU A 8 14.36 -21.74 6.80
C LEU A 8 14.29 -22.05 8.30
N LEU A 9 13.17 -21.75 8.96
CA LEU A 9 12.88 -22.12 10.36
C LEU A 9 13.02 -23.62 10.57
N ARG A 10 12.37 -24.42 9.71
CA ARG A 10 12.49 -25.88 9.75
C ARG A 10 13.92 -26.35 9.40
N PHE A 11 14.55 -25.74 8.41
CA PHE A 11 15.91 -26.12 7.98
C PHE A 11 16.97 -25.88 9.07
N ALA A 12 16.89 -24.76 9.79
CA ALA A 12 17.83 -24.38 10.85
C ALA A 12 17.83 -25.38 12.01
N ASP A 13 16.64 -25.78 12.46
CA ASP A 13 16.47 -26.74 13.56
C ASP A 13 17.07 -28.12 13.20
N HIS A 14 17.11 -28.47 11.91
CA HIS A 14 17.59 -29.77 11.45
C HIS A 14 19.07 -29.77 11.03
N ARG A 15 19.66 -28.63 10.64
CA ARG A 15 20.99 -28.54 10.01
C ARG A 15 21.84 -27.33 10.49
N PRO A 16 22.22 -27.25 11.79
CA PRO A 16 22.89 -26.08 12.36
C PRO A 16 24.26 -25.74 11.74
N SER A 17 25.06 -26.73 11.35
CA SER A 17 26.38 -26.49 10.72
C SER A 17 26.31 -25.92 9.30
N THR A 18 25.22 -26.18 8.58
CA THR A 18 24.99 -25.60 7.24
C THR A 18 24.52 -24.14 7.33
N ALA A 19 23.83 -23.80 8.42
CA ALA A 19 23.43 -22.44 8.73
C ALA A 19 24.66 -21.53 8.93
N ASP A 20 25.66 -21.97 9.69
CA ASP A 20 26.91 -21.20 9.92
C ASP A 20 27.68 -20.92 8.61
N LEU A 21 27.71 -21.88 7.69
CA LEU A 21 28.32 -21.72 6.36
C LEU A 21 27.57 -20.71 5.48
N LEU A 22 26.23 -20.70 5.55
CA LEU A 22 25.41 -19.70 4.87
C LEU A 22 25.61 -18.31 5.48
N LEU A 23 25.91 -18.21 6.79
CA LEU A 23 26.15 -16.93 7.47
C LEU A 23 27.39 -16.29 6.89
N GLU A 24 28.45 -17.09 6.86
CA GLU A 24 29.77 -16.65 6.45
C GLU A 24 29.73 -16.18 4.99
N ARG A 25 28.98 -16.89 4.13
CA ARG A 25 28.74 -16.48 2.73
C ARG A 25 27.89 -15.22 2.60
N ALA A 26 26.83 -15.07 3.41
CA ALA A 26 25.99 -13.87 3.43
C ALA A 26 26.74 -12.63 3.96
N MET A 27 27.66 -12.83 4.90
CA MET A 27 28.54 -11.78 5.44
C MET A 27 29.64 -11.36 4.46
N LYS A 28 30.19 -12.30 3.68
CA LYS A 28 31.26 -12.05 2.69
C LYS A 28 30.79 -11.46 1.37
N THR A 29 29.48 -11.43 1.10
CA THR A 29 28.96 -10.77 -0.10
C THR A 29 29.07 -9.26 0.06
N GLU A 30 29.92 -8.62 -0.74
CA GLU A 30 30.13 -7.17 -0.72
C GLU A 30 28.85 -6.40 -1.03
N TYR A 31 28.72 -5.23 -0.41
CA TYR A 31 27.62 -4.29 -0.58
C TYR A 31 27.77 -3.54 -1.92
N TYR A 32 27.68 -4.25 -3.04
CA TYR A 32 27.46 -3.61 -4.32
C TYR A 32 25.95 -3.49 -4.55
N GLY A 33 25.51 -2.27 -4.89
CA GLY A 33 24.10 -1.82 -4.98
C GLY A 33 23.21 -2.54 -6.00
N GLU A 34 23.59 -3.75 -6.43
CA GLU A 34 22.88 -4.58 -7.39
C GLU A 34 22.39 -5.91 -6.80
N CYS A 35 22.56 -6.18 -5.50
CA CYS A 35 22.08 -7.44 -4.93
C CYS A 35 20.54 -7.42 -4.78
N PRO A 36 19.77 -8.19 -5.59
CA PRO A 36 18.30 -8.16 -5.60
C PRO A 36 17.67 -8.79 -4.35
N TYR A 37 18.49 -9.12 -3.37
CA TYR A 37 18.16 -9.93 -2.21
C TYR A 37 18.36 -9.14 -0.91
N SER A 38 18.32 -7.81 -0.88
CA SER A 38 18.57 -7.05 0.37
C SER A 38 17.69 -7.52 1.53
N ALA A 39 16.40 -7.72 1.32
CA ALA A 39 15.50 -8.29 2.33
C ALA A 39 15.86 -9.74 2.70
N VAL A 40 16.23 -10.57 1.72
CA VAL A 40 16.62 -11.98 1.92
C VAL A 40 17.96 -12.08 2.64
N ARG A 41 18.95 -11.25 2.31
CA ARG A 41 20.25 -11.15 2.98
C ARG A 41 20.09 -10.61 4.38
N THR A 42 19.27 -9.57 4.60
CA THR A 42 19.01 -9.06 5.95
C THR A 42 18.31 -10.10 6.80
N LEU A 43 17.34 -10.83 6.25
CA LEU A 43 16.73 -12.00 6.91
C LEU A 43 17.75 -13.11 7.17
N THR A 44 18.63 -13.40 6.21
CA THR A 44 19.68 -14.43 6.31
C THR A 44 20.73 -14.06 7.36
N LEU A 45 21.17 -12.80 7.42
CA LEU A 45 22.12 -12.31 8.42
C LEU A 45 21.50 -12.30 9.82
N ALA A 46 20.25 -11.84 9.95
CA ALA A 46 19.53 -11.84 11.21
C ALA A 46 19.22 -13.27 11.69
N TRP A 47 18.94 -14.18 10.76
CA TRP A 47 18.74 -15.61 11.01
C TRP A 47 20.02 -16.30 11.51
N LEU A 48 21.16 -15.98 10.90
CA LEU A 48 22.35 -16.79 11.05
C LEU A 48 23.34 -16.27 12.11
N THR A 49 23.20 -15.03 12.59
CA THR A 49 24.17 -14.45 13.53
C THR A 49 24.15 -15.17 14.90
N PRO A 50 25.30 -15.64 15.42
CA PRO A 50 25.36 -16.41 16.67
C PRO A 50 24.81 -15.68 17.89
N ARG A 51 24.16 -16.41 18.80
CA ARG A 51 23.49 -15.88 20.01
C ARG A 51 24.37 -14.96 20.87
N LYS A 52 25.67 -15.26 20.95
CA LYS A 52 26.64 -14.60 21.84
C LYS A 52 27.18 -13.26 21.33
N ARG A 53 26.86 -12.85 20.08
CA ARG A 53 27.46 -11.67 19.43
C ARG A 53 26.55 -10.44 19.37
N VAL A 54 25.43 -10.43 20.08
CA VAL A 54 24.39 -9.40 19.93
C VAL A 54 23.97 -8.95 21.32
N LEU A 55 24.16 -7.68 21.64
CA LEU A 55 23.63 -7.06 22.85
C LEU A 55 22.14 -6.70 22.64
N ASP A 56 21.37 -6.57 23.73
CA ASP A 56 19.99 -6.10 23.66
C ASP A 56 19.95 -4.72 22.97
N GLY A 57 19.22 -4.62 21.85
CA GLY A 57 19.10 -3.40 21.05
C GLY A 57 19.91 -3.35 19.74
N ASP A 58 20.77 -4.32 19.46
CA ASP A 58 21.72 -4.29 18.32
C ASP A 58 21.13 -4.60 16.93
N TRP A 59 19.87 -5.06 16.82
CA TRP A 59 19.24 -5.33 15.52
C TRP A 59 18.23 -4.27 15.13
N ARG A 60 18.73 -3.22 14.48
CA ARG A 60 17.95 -2.57 13.43
C ARG A 60 18.16 -3.37 12.16
N VAL A 61 17.19 -4.23 11.79
CA VAL A 61 17.03 -4.62 10.38
C VAL A 61 16.72 -3.32 9.64
N VAL A 62 17.78 -2.65 9.17
CA VAL A 62 17.67 -1.44 8.37
C VAL A 62 17.34 -1.89 6.96
N LEU A 63 16.06 -1.83 6.61
CA LEU A 63 15.70 -1.81 5.20
C LEU A 63 16.29 -0.52 4.61
N GLY A 64 17.07 -0.68 3.54
CA GLY A 64 17.57 0.37 2.65
C GLY A 64 18.75 1.21 3.13
N GLN A 65 19.98 0.70 2.96
CA GLN A 65 21.11 1.64 2.81
C GLN A 65 21.13 2.14 1.35
N ALA A 66 20.53 3.31 1.15
CA ALA A 66 20.82 4.13 0.00
C ALA A 66 22.21 4.79 0.15
N ILE A 67 22.75 5.26 -0.98
CA ILE A 67 24.13 5.72 -1.23
C ILE A 67 24.55 6.99 -0.41
N LEU A 68 23.69 7.54 0.46
CA LEU A 68 23.94 8.72 1.31
C LEU A 68 23.34 8.50 2.73
N PRO A 69 23.88 9.11 3.82
CA PRO A 69 23.99 8.46 5.13
C PRO A 69 22.64 8.09 5.81
N THR A 70 22.32 6.80 5.70
CA THR A 70 21.82 5.85 6.71
C THR A 70 21.30 6.40 8.06
N GLN A 71 20.11 7.00 8.05
CA GLN A 71 19.25 6.99 9.24
C GLN A 71 18.27 5.81 9.14
N ALA A 72 18.11 5.07 10.24
CA ALA A 72 17.10 4.02 10.29
C ALA A 72 15.72 4.62 10.04
N ALA A 73 14.87 3.92 9.29
CA ALA A 73 13.49 4.33 9.10
C ALA A 73 12.81 4.58 10.46
N LEU A 74 12.06 5.67 10.55
CA LEU A 74 11.36 6.07 11.77
C LEU A 74 10.48 4.90 12.25
N PRO A 75 10.45 4.55 13.55
CA PRO A 75 9.62 3.45 14.04
C PRO A 75 8.13 3.58 13.65
N GLU A 76 7.62 4.79 13.60
CA GLU A 76 6.26 5.17 13.20
C GLU A 76 6.04 5.14 11.68
N SER A 77 7.10 5.03 10.88
CA SER A 77 7.01 4.84 9.43
C SER A 77 6.62 3.41 9.07
N PHE A 78 6.04 3.25 7.89
CA PHE A 78 5.68 1.93 7.38
C PHE A 78 6.90 1.01 7.22
N VAL A 79 8.00 1.56 6.67
CA VAL A 79 9.27 0.83 6.49
C VAL A 79 9.86 0.45 7.85
N GLY A 80 9.82 1.35 8.85
CA GLY A 80 10.31 1.07 10.19
C GLY A 80 9.52 -0.03 10.89
N ALA A 81 8.20 -0.10 10.66
CA ALA A 81 7.35 -1.19 11.12
C ALA A 81 7.71 -2.53 10.46
N ILE A 82 7.93 -2.56 9.14
CA ILE A 82 8.41 -3.77 8.44
C ILE A 82 9.76 -4.19 8.99
N GLY A 83 10.69 -3.25 9.22
CA GLY A 83 11.98 -3.51 9.85
C GLY A 83 11.84 -4.19 11.21
N ARG A 84 10.97 -3.66 12.09
CA ARG A 84 10.68 -4.29 13.39
C ARG A 84 10.09 -5.69 13.25
N ARG A 85 9.20 -5.92 12.29
CA ARG A 85 8.66 -7.25 12.02
C ARG A 85 9.77 -8.22 11.62
N LEU A 86 10.65 -7.83 10.71
CA LEU A 86 11.78 -8.67 10.28
C LEU A 86 12.73 -8.96 11.45
N SER A 87 13.02 -7.96 12.30
CA SER A 87 13.79 -8.17 13.54
C SER A 87 13.07 -9.15 14.49
N GLY A 88 11.75 -9.03 14.67
CA GLY A 88 10.96 -9.92 15.53
C GLY A 88 10.94 -11.37 15.02
N VAL A 89 10.82 -11.57 13.71
CA VAL A 89 10.94 -12.88 13.06
C VAL A 89 12.33 -13.47 13.30
N ALA A 90 13.39 -12.69 13.06
CA ALA A 90 14.75 -13.17 13.27
C ALA A 90 15.02 -13.57 14.72
N HIS A 91 14.51 -12.79 15.67
CA HIS A 91 14.60 -13.12 17.09
C HIS A 91 13.86 -14.42 17.43
N ALA A 92 12.61 -14.57 16.96
CA ALA A 92 11.83 -15.79 17.15
C ALA A 92 12.54 -17.03 16.58
N VAL A 93 13.15 -16.91 15.40
CA VAL A 93 13.95 -17.97 14.80
C VAL A 93 15.16 -18.32 15.70
N ARG A 94 15.90 -17.30 16.15
CA ARG A 94 17.15 -17.49 16.90
C ARG A 94 16.93 -18.14 18.26
N GLU A 95 15.87 -17.78 18.97
CA GLU A 95 15.63 -18.29 20.32
C GLU A 95 15.19 -19.76 20.32
N GLY A 96 14.73 -20.30 19.18
CA GLY A 96 14.35 -21.71 19.00
C GLY A 96 13.14 -22.10 19.86
N GLY A 97 12.00 -22.32 19.23
CA GLY A 97 10.73 -22.58 19.92
C GLY A 97 9.57 -21.99 19.11
N GLN A 98 8.50 -22.77 18.97
CA GLN A 98 7.21 -22.51 18.30
C GLN A 98 7.20 -21.39 17.23
N GLY A 99 6.94 -21.77 15.98
CA GLY A 99 6.92 -20.85 14.83
C GLY A 99 6.12 -19.57 15.05
N SER A 100 6.54 -18.50 14.36
CA SER A 100 5.91 -17.17 14.34
C SER A 100 4.38 -17.24 14.43
N LEU A 101 3.78 -16.62 15.45
CA LEU A 101 2.31 -16.59 15.59
C LEU A 101 1.66 -15.98 14.36
N ALA A 102 2.32 -14.98 13.77
CA ALA A 102 1.82 -14.29 12.59
C ALA A 102 2.00 -15.08 11.29
N LEU A 103 2.67 -16.23 11.26
CA LEU A 103 2.89 -16.98 10.02
C LEU A 103 1.55 -17.28 9.32
N PRO A 104 1.38 -16.97 8.02
CA PRO A 104 0.08 -17.17 7.38
C PRO A 104 -0.28 -18.67 7.32
N SER A 105 -1.55 -19.01 7.53
CA SER A 105 -2.07 -20.38 7.34
C SER A 105 -2.44 -20.65 5.89
N ARG A 106 -2.61 -19.61 5.07
CA ARG A 106 -3.06 -19.69 3.68
C ARG A 106 -2.06 -19.06 2.70
N ALA A 107 -2.30 -19.26 1.41
CA ALA A 107 -1.40 -18.77 0.34
C ALA A 107 -1.56 -17.27 0.05
N ASP A 108 -2.70 -16.69 0.43
CA ASP A 108 -3.04 -15.26 0.32
C ASP A 108 -2.54 -14.43 1.51
N PHE A 109 -1.63 -15.00 2.32
CA PHE A 109 -1.05 -14.39 3.53
C PHE A 109 -2.02 -14.18 4.70
N THR A 110 -3.22 -14.77 4.64
CA THR A 110 -4.19 -14.72 5.74
C THR A 110 -3.88 -15.76 6.81
N LEU A 111 -4.46 -15.54 7.99
CA LEU A 111 -4.37 -16.42 9.14
C LEU A 111 -5.78 -16.76 9.65
N ASP A 112 -6.01 -18.03 9.97
CA ASP A 112 -7.25 -18.48 10.60
C ASP A 112 -7.21 -18.21 12.11
N ALA A 113 -8.33 -17.74 12.69
CA ALA A 113 -8.41 -17.41 14.11
C ALA A 113 -8.14 -18.64 15.01
N ASP A 114 -8.66 -19.81 14.65
CA ASP A 114 -8.45 -21.06 15.39
C ASP A 114 -6.99 -21.50 15.36
N GLU A 115 -6.31 -21.30 14.22
CA GLU A 115 -4.89 -21.59 14.08
C GLU A 115 -4.05 -20.65 14.95
N LEU A 116 -4.40 -19.36 15.02
CA LEU A 116 -3.75 -18.44 15.94
C LEU A 116 -3.99 -18.84 17.41
N ASN A 117 -5.22 -19.22 17.78
CA ASN A 117 -5.56 -19.68 19.13
C ASN A 117 -4.72 -20.90 19.54
N ARG A 118 -4.59 -21.89 18.64
CA ARG A 118 -3.73 -23.06 18.85
C ARG A 118 -2.27 -22.67 19.09
N ARG A 119 -1.73 -21.74 18.30
CA ARG A 119 -0.34 -21.27 18.46
C ARG A 119 -0.13 -20.48 19.75
N VAL A 120 -1.10 -19.64 20.14
CA VAL A 120 -1.07 -18.90 21.41
C VAL A 120 -1.04 -19.86 22.60
N GLU A 121 -1.85 -20.92 22.57
CA GLU A 121 -1.87 -21.94 23.63
C GLU A 121 -0.52 -22.67 23.75
N LEU A 122 0.07 -23.06 22.61
CA LEU A 122 1.38 -23.72 22.58
C LEU A 122 2.51 -22.80 23.07
N ALA A 123 2.49 -21.53 22.67
CA ALA A 123 3.48 -20.55 23.08
C ALA A 123 3.38 -20.23 24.58
N GLY A 124 2.17 -20.06 25.12
CA GLY A 124 1.94 -19.71 26.52
C GLY A 124 2.47 -20.73 27.53
N ARG A 125 2.75 -21.97 27.11
CA ARG A 125 3.36 -23.02 27.93
C ARG A 125 4.89 -22.95 28.00
N SER A 126 5.53 -22.22 27.08
CA SER A 126 6.98 -22.28 26.87
C SER A 126 7.67 -20.92 26.91
N ARG A 127 7.05 -19.82 26.45
CA ARG A 127 7.67 -18.48 26.37
C ARG A 127 6.68 -17.31 26.38
N SER A 128 7.22 -16.11 26.61
CA SER A 128 6.49 -14.83 26.47
C SER A 128 6.23 -14.48 25.00
N ILE A 129 4.99 -14.15 24.68
CA ILE A 129 4.59 -13.68 23.33
C ILE A 129 4.91 -12.20 23.19
N LEU A 130 5.59 -11.82 22.10
CA LEU A 130 5.87 -10.41 21.76
C LEU A 130 4.59 -9.69 21.31
N GLU A 131 4.41 -8.44 21.76
CA GLU A 131 3.23 -7.62 21.44
C GLU A 131 3.05 -7.42 19.93
N LEU A 132 4.12 -7.05 19.22
CA LEU A 132 4.09 -6.84 17.77
C LEU A 132 3.74 -8.12 16.99
N GLU A 133 4.17 -9.27 17.49
CA GLU A 133 3.91 -10.57 16.87
C GLU A 133 2.41 -10.89 16.87
N LEU A 134 1.78 -10.77 18.04
CA LEU A 134 0.34 -10.98 18.18
C LEU A 134 -0.46 -9.92 17.40
N THR A 135 0.00 -8.67 17.41
CA THR A 135 -0.62 -7.56 16.66
C THR A 135 -0.68 -7.87 15.17
N ILE A 136 0.43 -8.31 14.57
CA ILE A 136 0.50 -8.64 13.14
C ILE A 136 -0.32 -9.90 12.83
N ALA A 137 -0.31 -10.89 13.72
CA ALA A 137 -1.13 -12.09 13.57
C ALA A 137 -2.63 -11.74 13.50
N LEU A 138 -3.09 -10.82 14.35
CA LEU A 138 -4.47 -10.33 14.35
C LEU A 138 -4.83 -9.59 13.05
N LEU A 139 -3.91 -8.79 12.50
CA LEU A 139 -4.13 -8.06 11.23
C LEU A 139 -4.25 -8.99 10.02
N ARG A 140 -3.63 -10.18 10.07
CA ARG A 140 -3.78 -11.23 9.05
C ARG A 140 -5.09 -12.03 9.17
N ILE A 141 -5.85 -11.84 10.24
CA ILE A 141 -7.18 -12.45 10.42
C ILE A 141 -8.25 -11.48 9.89
N PRO A 142 -9.28 -11.96 9.19
CA PRO A 142 -10.40 -11.11 8.76
C PRO A 142 -11.02 -10.36 9.95
N PRO A 143 -11.36 -9.05 9.83
CA PRO A 143 -11.89 -8.26 10.93
C PRO A 143 -13.06 -8.92 11.70
N SER A 144 -13.95 -9.61 10.98
CA SER A 144 -15.10 -10.34 11.56
C SER A 144 -14.73 -11.50 12.48
N ALA A 145 -13.52 -12.07 12.35
CA ALA A 145 -13.05 -13.21 13.13
C ALA A 145 -12.09 -12.82 14.27
N ARG A 146 -11.65 -11.55 14.36
CA ARG A 146 -10.64 -11.10 15.33
C ARG A 146 -11.10 -11.16 16.79
N SER A 147 -12.40 -11.02 17.04
CA SER A 147 -13.00 -11.09 18.38
C SER A 147 -12.94 -12.49 18.99
N GLY A 148 -12.84 -13.55 18.17
CA GLY A 148 -12.71 -14.95 18.60
C GLY A 148 -11.28 -15.34 19.01
N VAL A 149 -10.31 -14.43 18.90
CA VAL A 149 -8.91 -14.72 19.23
C VAL A 149 -8.64 -14.56 20.72
N MET A 150 -8.02 -15.57 21.31
CA MET A 150 -7.55 -15.61 22.69
C MET A 150 -6.36 -14.66 22.89
N ILE A 151 -6.53 -13.68 23.79
CA ILE A 151 -5.45 -12.76 24.15
C ILE A 151 -4.76 -13.22 25.47
N PRO A 152 -3.43 -13.46 25.44
CA PRO A 152 -2.64 -13.78 26.63
C PRO A 152 -2.82 -12.73 27.72
N ARG A 153 -2.88 -13.14 28.99
CA ARG A 153 -3.09 -12.23 30.13
C ARG A 153 -2.10 -11.06 30.16
N SER A 154 -0.84 -11.30 29.80
CA SER A 154 0.22 -10.27 29.74
C SER A 154 -0.04 -9.18 28.70
N LEU A 155 -0.82 -9.47 27.66
CA LEU A 155 -1.06 -8.56 26.54
C LEU A 155 -2.48 -7.95 26.53
N ARG A 156 -3.35 -8.29 27.49
CA ARG A 156 -4.72 -7.75 27.53
C ARG A 156 -4.80 -6.24 27.74
N LYS A 157 -3.76 -5.63 28.32
CA LYS A 157 -3.65 -4.18 28.52
C LYS A 157 -2.92 -3.47 27.38
N SER A 158 -2.45 -4.19 26.37
CA SER A 158 -1.77 -3.60 25.22
C SER A 158 -2.74 -2.78 24.37
N ALA A 159 -2.38 -1.52 24.13
CA ALA A 159 -3.12 -0.65 23.23
C ALA A 159 -3.07 -1.17 21.78
N ALA A 160 -1.90 -1.66 21.33
CA ALA A 160 -1.73 -2.20 19.98
C ALA A 160 -2.59 -3.45 19.74
N VAL A 161 -2.61 -4.39 20.69
CA VAL A 161 -3.45 -5.60 20.60
C VAL A 161 -4.93 -5.24 20.65
N ALA A 162 -5.32 -4.33 21.55
CA ALA A 162 -6.69 -3.85 21.63
C ALA A 162 -7.14 -3.16 20.33
N GLN A 163 -6.26 -2.39 19.68
CA GLN A 163 -6.54 -1.78 18.39
C GLN A 163 -6.65 -2.80 17.27
N ALA A 164 -5.74 -3.78 17.19
CA ALA A 164 -5.83 -4.84 16.18
C ALA A 164 -7.09 -5.69 16.31
N GLN A 165 -7.56 -5.94 17.54
CA GLN A 165 -8.82 -6.66 17.77
C GLN A 165 -10.06 -5.89 17.34
N ARG A 166 -10.01 -4.55 17.27
CA ARG A 166 -11.16 -3.76 16.84
C ARG A 166 -11.37 -3.96 15.33
N ALA A 167 -12.61 -4.23 14.94
CA ALA A 167 -13.04 -4.27 13.54
C ALA A 167 -13.38 -2.87 13.00
N ASN A 168 -12.80 -1.80 13.58
CA ASN A 168 -13.17 -0.44 13.19
C ASN A 168 -12.49 -0.07 11.87
N HIS A 169 -13.29 0.35 10.91
CA HIS A 169 -12.78 0.99 9.70
C HIS A 169 -12.25 2.39 10.03
N PRO A 170 -11.04 2.76 9.55
CA PRO A 170 -10.48 4.09 9.76
C PRO A 170 -11.39 5.20 9.21
N GLY A 171 -11.45 6.34 9.91
CA GLY A 171 -12.13 7.54 9.43
C GLY A 171 -11.16 8.38 8.61
N TRP A 172 -11.03 8.07 7.32
CA TRP A 172 -10.04 8.68 6.44
C TRP A 172 -10.31 10.17 6.18
N LEU A 173 -9.34 11.00 6.55
CA LEU A 173 -9.22 12.39 6.12
C LEU A 173 -8.03 12.51 5.18
N ARG A 174 -8.28 13.03 3.98
CA ARG A 174 -7.22 13.31 3.01
C ARG A 174 -6.53 14.62 3.37
N GLU A 175 -5.21 14.60 3.36
CA GLU A 175 -4.34 15.77 3.53
C GLU A 175 -3.35 15.83 2.35
N VAL A 176 -2.79 17.01 2.08
CA VAL A 176 -1.71 17.17 1.10
C VAL A 176 -0.50 17.68 1.85
N ALA A 177 0.52 16.85 1.97
CA ALA A 177 1.82 17.25 2.49
C ALA A 177 2.61 17.91 1.36
N SER A 178 3.16 19.09 1.64
CA SER A 178 4.12 19.74 0.74
C SER A 178 5.50 19.69 1.36
N TYR A 179 6.51 19.34 0.57
CA TYR A 179 7.89 19.41 1.02
C TYR A 179 8.84 19.70 -0.15
N GLN A 180 9.96 20.34 0.17
CA GLN A 180 11.02 20.65 -0.78
C GLN A 180 12.35 20.22 -0.15
N ARG A 181 12.87 19.08 -0.62
CA ARG A 181 14.04 18.46 0.01
C ARG A 181 15.33 19.26 -0.19
N MET A 182 15.50 19.80 -1.39
CA MET A 182 16.65 20.62 -1.76
C MET A 182 16.11 21.92 -2.36
N SER A 183 16.76 23.04 -2.09
CA SER A 183 16.30 24.36 -2.53
C SER A 183 16.18 24.51 -4.05
N TRP A 184 16.86 23.66 -4.83
CA TRP A 184 16.78 23.61 -6.29
C TRP A 184 15.76 22.61 -6.84
N GLU A 185 15.20 21.72 -6.01
CA GLU A 185 14.13 20.83 -6.44
C GLU A 185 12.79 21.57 -6.40
N PRO A 186 11.86 21.27 -7.33
CA PRO A 186 10.51 21.79 -7.22
C PRO A 186 9.84 21.28 -5.93
N GLU A 187 8.99 22.10 -5.34
CA GLU A 187 8.12 21.68 -4.24
C GLU A 187 7.29 20.46 -4.67
N ARG A 188 7.22 19.47 -3.78
CA ARG A 188 6.50 18.22 -4.02
C ARG A 188 5.25 18.19 -3.18
N ARG A 189 4.14 17.84 -3.81
CA ARG A 189 2.82 17.72 -3.17
C ARG A 189 2.43 16.24 -3.13
N VAL A 190 2.26 15.71 -1.93
CA VAL A 190 1.95 14.30 -1.67
C VAL A 190 0.61 14.19 -0.95
N ALA A 191 -0.37 13.57 -1.61
CA ALA A 191 -1.61 13.17 -0.95
C ALA A 191 -1.31 12.12 0.13
N THR A 192 -1.82 12.35 1.34
CA THR A 192 -1.70 11.44 2.49
C THR A 192 -3.07 11.23 3.14
N PHE A 193 -3.20 10.16 3.92
CA PHE A 193 -4.48 9.75 4.51
C PHE A 193 -4.33 9.53 6.00
N ARG A 194 -4.93 10.44 6.76
CA ARG A 194 -5.01 10.44 8.22
C ARG A 194 -6.24 9.68 8.67
N ASP A 195 -6.14 8.93 9.76
CA ASP A 195 -7.28 8.44 10.52
C ASP A 195 -7.49 9.34 11.73
N VAL A 196 -8.70 9.91 11.84
CA VAL A 196 -9.09 10.76 12.99
C VAL A 196 -9.07 9.98 14.31
N LYS A 197 -9.28 8.66 14.24
CA LYS A 197 -9.20 7.75 15.39
C LYS A 197 -7.88 6.97 15.42
N GLY A 198 -6.94 7.35 14.57
CA GLY A 198 -5.61 6.77 14.51
C GLY A 198 -4.91 6.94 15.85
N SER A 199 -4.04 5.99 16.16
CA SER A 199 -3.24 6.00 17.38
C SER A 199 -1.78 5.77 17.01
N GLU A 200 -0.90 6.56 17.61
CA GLU A 200 0.54 6.48 17.43
C GLU A 200 1.22 6.20 18.78
N GLY A 201 2.53 5.94 18.77
CA GLY A 201 3.31 5.76 20.01
C GLY A 201 3.32 4.35 20.62
N HIS A 202 2.75 3.34 19.97
CA HIS A 202 2.87 1.93 20.38
C HIS A 202 3.47 1.03 19.29
N ALA A 203 3.77 -0.22 19.62
CA ALA A 203 4.51 -1.14 18.74
C ALA A 203 3.94 -1.26 17.31
N GLY A 204 2.61 -1.25 17.17
CA GLY A 204 1.90 -1.33 15.89
C GLY A 204 1.69 -0.02 15.13
N ALA A 205 2.13 1.14 15.65
CA ALA A 205 1.80 2.47 15.08
C ALA A 205 2.17 2.61 13.59
N GLY A 206 3.30 2.04 13.18
CA GLY A 206 3.72 2.05 11.76
C GLY A 206 2.99 1.06 10.86
N ILE A 207 1.99 0.32 11.35
CA ILE A 207 1.20 -0.66 10.59
C ILE A 207 -0.30 -0.30 10.59
N PHE A 208 -0.80 0.31 11.66
CA PHE A 208 -2.17 0.81 11.71
C PHE A 208 -2.34 2.12 10.95
N ALA A 209 -3.60 2.51 10.75
CA ALA A 209 -3.91 3.84 10.24
C ALA A 209 -3.38 4.93 11.19
N ARG A 210 -2.70 5.92 10.62
CA ARG A 210 -1.93 6.94 11.34
C ARG A 210 -2.75 8.20 11.57
N SER A 211 -2.54 8.86 12.71
CA SER A 211 -3.14 10.16 13.00
C SER A 211 -2.41 11.32 12.33
N SER A 212 -1.10 11.17 12.06
CA SER A 212 -0.20 12.23 11.60
C SER A 212 0.70 11.81 10.42
N PRO A 213 0.16 11.23 9.33
CA PRO A 213 0.97 10.70 8.22
C PRO A 213 1.77 11.78 7.47
N ALA A 214 1.33 13.04 7.49
CA ALA A 214 2.04 14.14 6.84
C ALA A 214 3.43 14.39 7.45
N ALA A 215 3.61 14.09 8.74
CA ALA A 215 4.88 14.31 9.45
C ALA A 215 6.02 13.41 8.94
N THR A 216 5.69 12.26 8.33
CA THR A 216 6.67 11.33 7.77
C THR A 216 6.70 11.34 6.24
N ALA A 217 5.90 12.17 5.58
CA ALA A 217 5.75 12.16 4.13
C ALA A 217 7.09 12.43 3.41
N GLU A 218 7.84 13.46 3.82
CA GLU A 218 9.15 13.76 3.24
C GLU A 218 10.15 12.61 3.40
N PRO A 219 10.48 12.12 4.61
CA PRO A 219 11.47 11.06 4.79
C PRO A 219 11.03 9.75 4.13
N GLU A 220 9.73 9.43 4.13
CA GLU A 220 9.21 8.23 3.44
C GLU A 220 9.33 8.37 1.92
N SER A 221 8.91 9.49 1.35
CA SER A 221 9.07 9.72 -0.09
C SER A 221 10.54 9.74 -0.52
N ALA A 222 11.42 10.37 0.26
CA ALA A 222 12.86 10.41 0.03
C ALA A 222 13.47 9.00 0.04
N TYR A 223 13.02 8.13 0.95
CA TYR A 223 13.44 6.74 1.02
C TYR A 223 13.04 5.97 -0.26
N GLY A 224 11.80 6.12 -0.72
CA GLY A 224 11.34 5.46 -1.95
C GLY A 224 12.10 5.87 -3.20
N GLU A 225 12.60 7.12 -3.28
CA GLU A 225 13.32 7.61 -4.45
C GLU A 225 14.66 6.94 -4.72
N TYR A 226 15.40 6.63 -3.66
CA TYR A 226 16.79 6.18 -3.77
C TYR A 226 17.00 4.72 -3.41
N GLU A 227 16.01 4.05 -2.81
CA GLU A 227 16.14 2.64 -2.49
C GLU A 227 15.91 1.77 -3.74
N PRO A 228 16.95 1.06 -4.24
CA PRO A 228 16.89 0.35 -5.51
C PRO A 228 16.00 -0.89 -5.49
N HIS A 229 15.35 -1.26 -4.38
CA HIS A 229 14.45 -2.42 -4.31
C HIS A 229 13.17 -2.14 -3.51
N PHE A 230 12.74 -0.89 -3.50
CA PHE A 230 11.60 -0.43 -2.70
C PHE A 230 10.27 -1.19 -2.97
N GLU A 231 10.06 -1.67 -4.20
CA GLU A 231 8.93 -2.52 -4.59
C GLU A 231 8.77 -3.78 -3.71
N GLN A 232 9.88 -4.32 -3.19
CA GLN A 232 9.86 -5.47 -2.28
C GLN A 232 9.27 -5.09 -0.93
N THR A 233 9.63 -3.91 -0.40
CA THR A 233 9.11 -3.40 0.87
C THR A 233 7.60 -3.21 0.82
N LEU A 234 7.08 -2.68 -0.29
CA LEU A 234 5.63 -2.58 -0.50
C LEU A 234 4.96 -3.96 -0.63
N GLY A 235 5.60 -4.93 -1.28
CA GLY A 235 5.12 -6.32 -1.31
C GLY A 235 5.06 -6.98 0.07
N LEU A 236 6.00 -6.66 0.97
CA LEU A 236 5.94 -7.10 2.36
C LEU A 236 4.77 -6.46 3.11
N GLY A 237 4.53 -5.18 2.87
CA GLY A 237 3.36 -4.48 3.35
C GLY A 237 2.06 -5.20 2.98
N ALA A 238 1.90 -5.55 1.71
CA ALA A 238 0.75 -6.29 1.21
C ALA A 238 0.54 -7.66 1.91
N ALA A 239 1.63 -8.35 2.22
CA ALA A 239 1.59 -9.62 2.94
C ALA A 239 1.30 -9.47 4.44
N LEU A 240 1.47 -8.27 5.02
CA LEU A 240 1.16 -8.00 6.43
C LEU A 240 -0.29 -7.54 6.64
N LEU A 241 -0.88 -6.89 5.63
CA LEU A 241 -2.22 -6.30 5.68
C LEU A 241 -3.17 -6.90 4.61
N PRO A 242 -3.34 -8.23 4.54
CA PRO A 242 -4.11 -8.85 3.46
C PRO A 242 -5.60 -8.46 3.47
N HIS A 243 -6.13 -7.99 4.59
CA HIS A 243 -7.54 -7.58 4.74
C HIS A 243 -7.74 -6.06 4.85
N ASP A 244 -6.66 -5.29 5.00
CA ASP A 244 -6.71 -3.86 5.31
C ASP A 244 -6.10 -3.05 4.17
N HIS A 245 -6.58 -3.29 2.94
CA HIS A 245 -6.09 -2.70 1.70
C HIS A 245 -6.07 -1.15 1.71
N ASP A 246 -7.03 -0.48 2.35
CA ASP A 246 -7.00 0.97 2.54
C ASP A 246 -5.90 1.44 3.49
N VAL A 247 -5.60 0.66 4.55
CA VAL A 247 -4.49 0.97 5.46
C VAL A 247 -3.16 0.79 4.75
N LEU A 248 -3.04 -0.31 3.98
CA LEU A 248 -1.88 -0.54 3.10
C LEU A 248 -1.71 0.62 2.10
N ALA A 249 -2.77 1.01 1.42
CA ALA A 249 -2.75 2.11 0.46
C ALA A 249 -2.34 3.41 1.17
N ALA A 250 -2.92 3.76 2.32
CA ALA A 250 -2.57 4.96 3.08
C ALA A 250 -1.08 5.03 3.44
N HIS A 251 -0.48 3.90 3.86
CA HIS A 251 0.96 3.81 4.09
C HIS A 251 1.79 3.86 2.81
N ALA A 252 1.27 3.34 1.70
CA ALA A 252 1.98 3.34 0.42
C ALA A 252 2.06 4.75 -0.22
N HIS A 253 1.15 5.67 0.12
CA HIS A 253 0.99 6.95 -0.56
C HIS A 253 2.28 7.77 -0.75
N PRO A 254 3.10 8.00 0.29
CA PRO A 254 4.37 8.73 0.14
C PRO A 254 5.28 8.17 -0.95
N TYR A 255 5.17 6.87 -1.22
CA TYR A 255 6.00 6.18 -2.19
C TYR A 255 5.37 6.11 -3.59
N LEU A 256 4.04 6.02 -3.70
CA LEU A 256 3.33 5.96 -4.99
C LEU A 256 3.61 7.19 -5.87
N HIS A 257 3.90 8.34 -5.26
CA HIS A 257 4.29 9.56 -5.98
C HIS A 257 5.56 9.44 -6.82
N ARG A 258 6.44 8.51 -6.48
CA ARG A 258 7.63 8.22 -7.28
C ARG A 258 7.27 7.74 -8.68
N ASP A 259 6.22 6.93 -8.80
CA ASP A 259 5.78 6.34 -10.08
C ASP A 259 5.32 7.40 -11.09
N LEU A 260 4.94 8.59 -10.62
CA LEU A 260 4.55 9.70 -11.49
C LEU A 260 5.74 10.24 -12.33
N ARG A 261 6.96 10.08 -11.82
CA ARG A 261 8.19 10.69 -12.38
C ARG A 261 9.23 9.69 -12.88
N LYS A 262 9.36 8.54 -12.20
CA LYS A 262 10.35 7.51 -12.53
C LYS A 262 9.72 6.45 -13.42
N ASP A 263 10.48 5.99 -14.41
CA ASP A 263 10.08 4.87 -15.27
C ASP A 263 10.49 3.54 -14.63
N ARG A 264 10.01 3.34 -13.41
CA ARG A 264 10.29 2.16 -12.60
C ARG A 264 9.17 1.96 -11.59
N ALA A 265 8.18 1.19 -12.00
CA ALA A 265 7.01 0.84 -11.21
C ALA A 265 7.37 0.31 -9.82
N CYS A 266 6.92 1.01 -8.76
CA CYS A 266 6.94 0.49 -7.39
C CYS A 266 5.54 0.14 -6.87
N SER A 267 4.49 0.70 -7.47
CA SER A 267 3.11 0.53 -7.00
C SER A 267 2.51 -0.86 -7.23
N VAL A 268 3.01 -1.63 -8.20
CA VAL A 268 2.38 -2.89 -8.68
C VAL A 268 1.98 -3.82 -7.53
N GLN A 269 2.86 -4.07 -6.57
CA GLN A 269 2.55 -4.98 -5.46
C GLN A 269 1.40 -4.49 -4.56
N VAL A 270 1.28 -3.18 -4.36
CA VAL A 270 0.18 -2.57 -3.59
C VAL A 270 -1.11 -2.64 -4.39
N ILE A 271 -1.04 -2.32 -5.69
CA ILE A 271 -2.20 -2.32 -6.57
C ILE A 271 -2.75 -3.75 -6.75
N ASP A 272 -1.89 -4.75 -6.91
CA ASP A 272 -2.28 -6.15 -6.95
C ASP A 272 -2.93 -6.61 -5.64
N ALA A 273 -2.49 -6.07 -4.50
CA ALA A 273 -3.11 -6.35 -3.21
C ALA A 273 -4.50 -5.74 -3.10
N ILE A 274 -4.67 -4.51 -3.59
CA ILE A 274 -5.97 -3.84 -3.70
C ILE A 274 -6.91 -4.62 -4.64
N ALA A 275 -6.42 -5.11 -5.79
CA ALA A 275 -7.21 -5.91 -6.75
C ALA A 275 -7.82 -7.18 -6.12
N ARG A 276 -7.13 -7.77 -5.13
CA ARG A 276 -7.59 -8.95 -4.40
C ARG A 276 -8.58 -8.63 -3.27
N ALA A 277 -8.86 -7.36 -2.99
CA ALA A 277 -9.80 -6.98 -1.96
C ALA A 277 -11.20 -7.58 -2.23
N ARG A 278 -11.93 -7.80 -1.14
CA ARG A 278 -13.32 -8.31 -1.13
C ARG A 278 -14.28 -7.36 -0.43
N THR A 279 -13.82 -6.14 -0.22
CA THR A 279 -14.52 -5.05 0.45
C THR A 279 -14.44 -3.84 -0.46
N VAL A 280 -15.43 -2.96 -0.36
CA VAL A 280 -15.48 -1.73 -1.15
C VAL A 280 -14.23 -0.87 -0.91
N ASN A 281 -13.63 -0.34 -1.98
CA ASN A 281 -12.48 0.58 -1.87
C ASN A 281 -12.87 1.88 -1.18
N GLY A 282 -12.11 2.28 -0.17
CA GLY A 282 -12.21 3.61 0.43
C GLY A 282 -11.32 4.64 -0.26
N SER A 283 -11.17 5.79 0.39
CA SER A 283 -10.41 6.92 -0.15
C SER A 283 -8.93 6.62 -0.43
N PRO A 284 -8.17 5.95 0.45
CA PRO A 284 -6.78 5.63 0.14
C PRO A 284 -6.65 4.69 -1.06
N SER A 285 -7.38 3.57 -1.11
CA SER A 285 -7.27 2.64 -2.23
C SER A 285 -7.68 3.28 -3.56
N SER A 286 -8.74 4.07 -3.55
CA SER A 286 -9.18 4.86 -4.71
C SER A 286 -8.10 5.82 -5.20
N SER A 287 -7.46 6.55 -4.28
CA SER A 287 -6.39 7.49 -4.62
C SER A 287 -5.14 6.76 -5.14
N ALA A 288 -4.80 5.60 -4.55
CA ALA A 288 -3.70 4.76 -5.01
C ALA A 288 -3.91 4.24 -6.45
N LEU A 289 -5.13 3.78 -6.79
CA LEU A 289 -5.49 3.36 -8.14
C LEU A 289 -5.31 4.51 -9.14
N VAL A 290 -5.74 5.73 -8.79
CA VAL A 290 -5.57 6.90 -9.66
C VAL A 290 -4.10 7.28 -9.83
N LEU A 291 -3.31 7.27 -8.75
CA LEU A 291 -1.86 7.52 -8.83
C LEU A 291 -1.17 6.50 -9.75
N ALA A 292 -1.56 5.23 -9.67
CA ALA A 292 -1.05 4.17 -10.53
C ALA A 292 -1.52 4.31 -11.99
N LEU A 293 -2.76 4.73 -12.27
CA LEU A 293 -3.19 5.12 -13.62
C LEU A 293 -2.39 6.32 -14.17
N ALA A 294 -2.01 7.25 -13.30
CA ALA A 294 -1.21 8.43 -13.67
C ALA A 294 0.30 8.15 -13.77
N ALA A 295 0.75 6.94 -13.44
CA ALA A 295 2.16 6.57 -13.41
C ALA A 295 2.83 6.72 -14.79
N LYS A 296 4.13 7.04 -14.77
CA LYS A 296 4.97 7.14 -15.97
C LYS A 296 5.25 5.77 -16.57
N ASP A 297 5.54 4.77 -15.73
CA ASP A 297 5.76 3.38 -16.14
C ASP A 297 4.43 2.72 -16.54
N ALA A 298 4.44 1.98 -17.66
CA ALA A 298 3.25 1.29 -18.16
C ALA A 298 2.80 0.16 -17.24
N ARG A 299 3.71 -0.51 -16.52
CA ARG A 299 3.38 -1.65 -15.63
C ARG A 299 2.45 -1.22 -14.50
N SER A 300 2.72 -0.05 -13.89
CA SER A 300 1.84 0.50 -12.85
C SER A 300 0.45 0.84 -13.40
N ARG A 301 0.37 1.36 -14.63
CA ARG A 301 -0.92 1.68 -15.28
C ARG A 301 -1.71 0.41 -15.60
N THR A 302 -1.07 -0.61 -16.14
CA THR A 302 -1.70 -1.91 -16.42
C THR A 302 -2.19 -2.56 -15.12
N ALA A 303 -1.37 -2.58 -14.07
CA ALA A 303 -1.80 -3.10 -12.77
C ALA A 303 -3.04 -2.36 -12.23
N ALA A 304 -3.11 -1.03 -12.39
CA ALA A 304 -4.29 -0.26 -11.98
C ALA A 304 -5.53 -0.55 -12.82
N GLN A 305 -5.37 -0.77 -14.13
CA GLN A 305 -6.46 -1.19 -15.00
C GLN A 305 -6.99 -2.56 -14.56
N ASP A 306 -6.11 -3.54 -14.41
CA ASP A 306 -6.47 -4.89 -13.96
C ASP A 306 -7.17 -4.86 -12.59
N ALA A 307 -6.66 -4.04 -11.66
CA ALA A 307 -7.28 -3.87 -10.35
C ALA A 307 -8.68 -3.27 -10.43
N ILE A 308 -8.89 -2.24 -11.26
CA ILE A 308 -10.22 -1.64 -11.48
C ILE A 308 -11.17 -2.68 -12.08
N LEU A 309 -10.72 -3.45 -13.06
CA LEU A 309 -11.50 -4.52 -13.69
C LEU A 309 -11.88 -5.61 -12.69
N ASP A 310 -10.95 -6.06 -11.85
CA ASP A 310 -11.20 -7.09 -10.84
C ASP A 310 -12.14 -6.61 -9.73
N LEU A 311 -11.94 -5.39 -9.22
CA LEU A 311 -12.84 -4.80 -8.23
C LEU A 311 -14.26 -4.62 -8.77
N ALA A 312 -14.40 -4.18 -10.03
CA ALA A 312 -15.69 -4.05 -10.70
C ALA A 312 -16.36 -5.42 -10.88
N ARG A 313 -15.61 -6.42 -11.35
CA ARG A 313 -16.09 -7.81 -11.52
C ARG A 313 -16.56 -8.42 -10.20
N HIS A 314 -15.90 -8.10 -9.10
CA HIS A 314 -16.28 -8.56 -7.77
C HIS A 314 -17.38 -7.70 -7.11
N GLY A 315 -17.86 -6.64 -7.77
CA GLY A 315 -18.90 -5.76 -7.25
C GLY A 315 -18.46 -4.92 -6.05
N VAL A 316 -17.15 -4.70 -5.89
CA VAL A 316 -16.56 -3.96 -4.76
C VAL A 316 -15.85 -2.68 -5.19
N LEU A 317 -16.01 -2.26 -6.45
CA LEU A 317 -15.53 -0.96 -6.91
C LEU A 317 -16.54 0.16 -6.60
N ASP A 318 -16.20 1.10 -5.75
CA ASP A 318 -16.88 2.39 -5.66
C ASP A 318 -16.30 3.34 -6.71
N GLY A 319 -17.02 3.47 -7.82
CA GLY A 319 -16.65 4.36 -8.91
C GLY A 319 -16.78 5.85 -8.55
N LYS A 320 -17.70 6.20 -7.64
CA LYS A 320 -17.86 7.59 -7.19
C LYS A 320 -16.65 8.00 -6.35
N GLU A 321 -16.23 7.16 -5.42
CA GLU A 321 -15.03 7.42 -4.60
C GLU A 321 -13.75 7.45 -5.46
N LEU A 322 -13.63 6.57 -6.45
CA LEU A 322 -12.54 6.62 -7.45
C LEU A 322 -12.49 7.96 -8.18
N GLY A 323 -13.64 8.44 -8.68
CA GLY A 323 -13.77 9.72 -9.35
C GLY A 323 -13.46 10.91 -8.44
N ARG A 324 -13.96 10.87 -7.20
CA ARG A 324 -13.70 11.92 -6.21
C ARG A 324 -12.21 12.05 -5.91
N GLN A 325 -11.50 10.95 -5.73
CA GLN A 325 -10.05 10.99 -5.53
C GLN A 325 -9.30 11.47 -6.79
N ALA A 326 -9.75 11.09 -7.98
CA ALA A 326 -9.18 11.62 -9.22
C ALA A 326 -9.39 13.13 -9.35
N ALA A 327 -10.59 13.62 -9.03
CA ALA A 327 -10.91 15.04 -9.03
C ALA A 327 -10.01 15.82 -8.06
N LEU A 328 -9.82 15.32 -6.84
CA LEU A 328 -8.94 15.94 -5.83
C LEU A 328 -7.47 15.97 -6.29
N LEU A 329 -6.97 14.86 -6.85
CA LEU A 329 -5.60 14.80 -7.36
C LEU A 329 -5.36 15.72 -8.57
N LEU A 330 -6.37 15.89 -9.44
CA LEU A 330 -6.32 16.83 -10.56
C LEU A 330 -6.37 18.28 -10.06
N ALA A 331 -7.25 18.60 -9.12
CA ALA A 331 -7.36 19.93 -8.54
C ALA A 331 -6.07 20.37 -7.80
N ASP A 332 -5.36 19.41 -7.22
CA ASP A 332 -4.05 19.64 -6.59
C ASP A 332 -2.87 19.61 -7.57
N ASP A 333 -3.11 19.45 -8.87
CA ASP A 333 -2.07 19.32 -9.91
C ASP A 333 -0.99 18.26 -9.58
N ILE A 334 -1.38 17.22 -8.85
CA ILE A 334 -0.50 16.10 -8.49
C ILE A 334 -0.30 15.16 -9.69
N VAL A 335 -1.33 15.00 -10.52
CA VAL A 335 -1.39 13.98 -11.58
C VAL A 335 -1.57 14.60 -12.98
N ILE A 336 -1.11 13.86 -13.99
CA ILE A 336 -1.33 14.18 -15.40
C ILE A 336 -2.63 13.50 -15.85
N GLY A 337 -3.68 14.28 -16.13
CA GLY A 337 -5.02 13.75 -16.41
C GLY A 337 -5.14 12.94 -17.70
N LYS A 338 -4.28 13.19 -18.71
CA LYS A 338 -4.28 12.39 -19.95
C LYS A 338 -4.12 10.89 -19.67
N ARG A 339 -3.17 10.50 -18.79
CA ARG A 339 -2.93 9.09 -18.46
C ARG A 339 -4.12 8.44 -17.75
N ILE A 340 -4.80 9.23 -16.91
CA ILE A 340 -6.00 8.78 -16.20
C ILE A 340 -7.15 8.56 -17.19
N SER A 341 -7.44 9.54 -18.06
CA SER A 341 -8.50 9.39 -19.08
C SER A 341 -8.25 8.21 -20.03
N ASP A 342 -7.02 8.04 -20.53
CA ASP A 342 -6.63 6.89 -21.35
C ASP A 342 -6.83 5.56 -20.58
N GLY A 343 -6.43 5.54 -19.31
CA GLY A 343 -6.56 4.37 -18.44
C GLY A 343 -8.02 3.96 -18.17
N LEU A 344 -8.88 4.94 -17.87
CA LEU A 344 -10.32 4.72 -17.67
C LEU A 344 -11.00 4.25 -18.96
N ALA A 345 -10.64 4.82 -20.11
CA ALA A 345 -11.15 4.38 -21.40
C ALA A 345 -10.79 2.91 -21.65
N GLU A 346 -9.55 2.50 -21.35
CA GLU A 346 -9.11 1.12 -21.50
C GLU A 346 -9.90 0.15 -20.60
N CYS A 347 -10.16 0.52 -19.35
CA CYS A 347 -10.99 -0.30 -18.46
C CYS A 347 -12.37 -0.58 -19.06
N THR A 348 -13.00 0.43 -19.68
CA THR A 348 -14.34 0.30 -20.27
C THR A 348 -14.37 -0.50 -21.58
N ARG A 349 -13.21 -0.65 -22.23
CA ARG A 349 -13.01 -1.55 -23.39
C ARG A 349 -12.73 -2.98 -22.94
N GLY A 350 -12.00 -3.13 -21.83
CA GLY A 350 -11.61 -4.44 -21.30
C GLY A 350 -12.76 -5.23 -20.68
N ASN A 351 -13.70 -4.57 -19.99
CA ASN A 351 -14.87 -5.24 -19.40
C ASN A 351 -16.06 -4.30 -19.18
N ASP A 352 -17.25 -4.75 -19.59
CA ASP A 352 -18.51 -4.04 -19.40
C ASP A 352 -18.87 -3.83 -17.91
N ALA A 353 -18.40 -4.70 -17.02
CA ALA A 353 -18.57 -4.54 -15.58
C ALA A 353 -17.98 -3.22 -15.07
N ALA A 354 -16.93 -2.68 -15.70
CA ALA A 354 -16.29 -1.43 -15.27
C ALA A 354 -17.06 -0.18 -15.72
N VAL A 355 -17.91 -0.28 -16.74
CA VAL A 355 -18.62 0.87 -17.36
C VAL A 355 -19.41 1.71 -16.36
N PRO A 356 -20.32 1.16 -15.51
CA PRO A 356 -21.07 1.98 -14.57
C PRO A 356 -20.16 2.69 -13.56
N HIS A 357 -19.10 2.03 -13.10
CA HIS A 357 -18.15 2.61 -12.15
C HIS A 357 -17.30 3.72 -12.76
N VAL A 358 -16.82 3.54 -13.99
CA VAL A 358 -16.08 4.58 -14.72
C VAL A 358 -17.00 5.76 -15.04
N LEU A 359 -18.27 5.54 -15.36
CA LEU A 359 -19.24 6.60 -15.56
C LEU A 359 -19.47 7.41 -14.28
N HIS A 360 -19.60 6.75 -13.13
CA HIS A 360 -19.65 7.41 -11.82
C HIS A 360 -18.38 8.20 -11.54
N ALA A 361 -17.21 7.64 -11.89
CA ALA A 361 -15.95 8.34 -11.70
C ALA A 361 -15.86 9.62 -12.55
N LEU A 362 -16.30 9.55 -13.81
CA LEU A 362 -16.30 10.68 -14.73
C LEU A 362 -17.24 11.80 -14.29
N ARG A 363 -18.39 11.49 -13.67
CA ARG A 363 -19.28 12.51 -13.10
C ARG A 363 -18.58 13.38 -12.06
N GLU A 364 -17.79 12.78 -11.18
CA GLU A 364 -17.02 13.50 -10.17
C GLU A 364 -15.85 14.29 -10.80
N ILE A 365 -15.16 13.68 -11.79
CA ILE A 365 -14.01 14.31 -12.46
C ILE A 365 -14.44 15.54 -13.26
N VAL A 366 -15.55 15.46 -14.01
CA VAL A 366 -16.02 16.52 -14.90
C VAL A 366 -16.20 17.85 -14.18
N ALA A 367 -16.59 17.83 -12.91
CA ALA A 367 -16.78 19.02 -12.09
C ALA A 367 -15.51 19.88 -11.93
N VAL A 368 -14.31 19.27 -11.97
CA VAL A 368 -13.03 19.97 -11.75
C VAL A 368 -12.23 20.23 -13.03
N LEU A 369 -12.77 19.86 -14.20
CA LEU A 369 -12.09 20.03 -15.49
C LEU A 369 -12.10 21.45 -16.08
N PRO A 370 -13.02 22.39 -15.74
CA PRO A 370 -12.98 23.73 -16.31
C PRO A 370 -11.60 24.39 -16.17
N GLY A 371 -11.06 24.91 -17.29
CA GLY A 371 -9.73 25.52 -17.34
C GLY A 371 -8.55 24.56 -17.52
N ARG A 372 -8.78 23.24 -17.43
CA ARG A 372 -7.71 22.24 -17.61
C ARG A 372 -7.45 21.93 -19.09
N ARG A 373 -6.18 21.72 -19.44
CA ARG A 373 -5.75 21.38 -20.81
C ARG A 373 -6.18 19.98 -21.25
N ASP A 374 -6.32 19.06 -20.30
CA ASP A 374 -6.70 17.66 -20.52
C ASP A 374 -8.21 17.41 -20.47
N ALA A 375 -9.03 18.45 -20.24
CA ALA A 375 -10.48 18.34 -20.14
C ALA A 375 -11.13 17.64 -21.35
N GLY A 376 -10.62 17.89 -22.56
CA GLY A 376 -11.15 17.31 -23.79
C GLY A 376 -11.07 15.78 -23.82
N ALA A 377 -9.99 15.20 -23.29
CA ALA A 377 -9.81 13.75 -23.24
C ALA A 377 -10.84 13.09 -22.33
N PHE A 378 -11.09 13.67 -21.15
CA PHE A 378 -12.11 13.16 -20.24
C PHE A 378 -13.53 13.32 -20.78
N LEU A 379 -13.87 14.48 -21.37
CA LEU A 379 -15.20 14.68 -21.96
C LEU A 379 -15.46 13.72 -23.13
N GLU A 380 -14.43 13.37 -23.89
CA GLU A 380 -14.57 12.40 -24.98
C GLU A 380 -14.92 11.01 -24.45
N VAL A 381 -14.21 10.53 -23.43
CA VAL A 381 -14.55 9.25 -22.77
C VAL A 381 -15.96 9.30 -22.17
N ALA A 382 -16.29 10.39 -21.48
CA ALA A 382 -17.61 10.60 -20.89
C ALA A 382 -18.72 10.59 -21.95
N ALA A 383 -18.53 11.28 -23.08
CA ALA A 383 -19.50 11.32 -24.18
C ALA A 383 -19.74 9.92 -24.78
N VAL A 384 -18.66 9.18 -25.05
CA VAL A 384 -18.75 7.82 -25.59
C VAL A 384 -19.54 6.90 -24.65
N LEU A 385 -19.27 6.95 -23.35
CA LEU A 385 -19.98 6.11 -22.38
C LEU A 385 -21.42 6.56 -22.14
N ALA A 386 -21.67 7.87 -22.09
CA ALA A 386 -23.02 8.43 -21.97
C ALA A 386 -23.91 7.98 -23.14
N GLU A 387 -23.42 8.11 -24.38
CA GLU A 387 -24.12 7.66 -25.59
C GLU A 387 -24.35 6.15 -25.59
N ARG A 388 -23.31 5.37 -25.23
CA ARG A 388 -23.38 3.90 -25.17
C ARG A 388 -24.40 3.40 -24.15
N THR A 389 -24.57 4.10 -23.03
CA THR A 389 -25.40 3.67 -21.90
C THR A 389 -26.74 4.41 -21.81
N GLY A 390 -26.99 5.41 -22.67
CA GLY A 390 -28.15 6.29 -22.58
C GLY A 390 -28.19 7.12 -21.29
N THR A 391 -27.04 7.35 -20.66
CA THR A 391 -26.95 8.01 -19.36
C THR A 391 -26.44 9.43 -19.48
N THR A 392 -27.07 10.37 -18.78
CA THR A 392 -26.64 11.77 -18.77
C THR A 392 -25.56 12.05 -17.72
N ILE A 393 -24.73 13.05 -18.01
CA ILE A 393 -23.72 13.61 -17.10
C ILE A 393 -23.97 15.11 -17.00
N GLU A 394 -24.10 15.60 -15.77
CA GLU A 394 -24.26 17.03 -15.54
C GLU A 394 -22.96 17.77 -15.90
N LEU A 395 -23.07 18.73 -16.83
CA LEU A 395 -21.95 19.54 -17.26
C LEU A 395 -21.86 20.85 -16.47
N PRO A 396 -20.66 21.22 -15.98
CA PRO A 396 -20.37 22.57 -15.51
C PRO A 396 -20.80 23.64 -16.51
N VAL A 397 -21.21 24.82 -15.99
CA VAL A 397 -21.68 25.96 -16.79
C VAL A 397 -20.71 26.28 -17.94
N ALA A 398 -19.41 26.33 -17.68
CA ALA A 398 -18.39 26.62 -18.68
C ALA A 398 -18.42 25.66 -19.89
N PHE A 399 -18.73 24.38 -19.68
CA PHE A 399 -18.84 23.42 -20.79
C PHE A 399 -20.18 23.48 -21.51
N ARG A 400 -21.28 23.83 -20.80
CA ARG A 400 -22.57 24.08 -21.44
C ARG A 400 -22.51 25.30 -22.36
N GLU A 401 -21.91 26.40 -21.90
CA GLU A 401 -21.68 27.58 -22.72
C GLU A 401 -20.82 27.25 -23.95
N LEU A 402 -19.73 26.52 -23.75
CA LEU A 402 -18.87 26.05 -24.84
C LEU A 402 -19.63 25.21 -25.87
N ALA A 403 -20.54 24.34 -25.42
CA ALA A 403 -21.33 23.50 -26.29
C ALA A 403 -22.32 24.29 -27.16
N THR A 404 -22.85 25.42 -26.68
CA THR A 404 -23.72 26.31 -27.48
C THR A 404 -22.97 27.12 -28.54
N GLY A 405 -21.64 27.26 -28.39
CA GLY A 405 -20.79 27.99 -29.32
C GLY A 405 -20.52 27.27 -30.65
N LYS A 406 -19.89 27.98 -31.59
CA LYS A 406 -19.47 27.45 -32.91
C LYS A 406 -18.08 26.82 -32.93
N SER A 407 -17.43 26.69 -31.78
CA SER A 407 -16.07 26.11 -31.70
C SER A 407 -16.05 24.67 -32.22
N SER A 408 -15.04 24.35 -33.03
CA SER A 408 -14.83 23.01 -33.62
C SER A 408 -13.82 22.17 -32.84
N SER A 409 -13.34 22.65 -31.68
CA SER A 409 -12.40 21.94 -30.84
C SER A 409 -12.96 20.59 -30.35
N MET A 410 -12.06 19.65 -30.04
CA MET A 410 -12.45 18.35 -29.47
C MET A 410 -13.29 18.53 -28.20
N LEU A 411 -12.88 19.43 -27.30
CA LEU A 411 -13.61 19.77 -26.08
C LEU A 411 -15.05 20.24 -26.37
N ALA A 412 -15.23 21.17 -27.32
CA ALA A 412 -16.55 21.69 -27.68
C ALA A 412 -17.44 20.63 -28.33
N LYS A 413 -16.87 19.76 -29.16
CA LYS A 413 -17.58 18.62 -29.77
C LYS A 413 -18.04 17.61 -28.72
N ALA A 414 -17.15 17.23 -27.80
CA ALA A 414 -17.48 16.30 -26.72
C ALA A 414 -18.53 16.87 -25.76
N ALA A 415 -18.43 18.16 -25.40
CA ALA A 415 -19.44 18.84 -24.59
C ALA A 415 -20.83 18.85 -25.27
N ARG A 416 -20.90 19.11 -26.59
CA ARG A 416 -22.17 19.03 -27.33
C ARG A 416 -22.77 17.63 -27.34
N ARG A 417 -21.95 16.59 -27.44
CA ARG A 417 -22.42 15.20 -27.42
C ARG A 417 -23.07 14.85 -26.08
N LEU A 418 -22.48 15.32 -24.98
CA LEU A 418 -23.01 15.14 -23.62
C LEU A 418 -24.30 15.92 -23.30
N MET A 419 -24.69 16.87 -24.15
CA MET A 419 -25.95 17.62 -24.00
C MET A 419 -27.11 17.05 -24.82
N ARG A 420 -26.86 16.04 -25.66
CA ARG A 420 -27.89 15.32 -26.42
C ARG A 420 -28.47 14.22 -25.56
#